data_AF-A0A964XZL1-F1
#
_entry.id   AF-A0A964XZL1-F1
#
_cell.length_a   1.000
_cell.length_b   1.000
_cell.length_c   1.000
_cell.angle_alpha   90.00
_cell.angle_beta   90.00
_cell.angle_gamma   90.00
#
_symmetry.space_group_name_H-M   'P 1'
#
loop_
_entity.id
_entity.type
_entity.pdbx_description
1 polymer ?
#
loop_
_entity_poly.entity_id
_entity_poly.type
_entity_poly.pdbx_seq_one_letter_code
_entity_poly.pdbx_strand_id
1 'polypeptide(L)'
;MHDQTMRFFIVFLLQLGLASWVHAAGALISPQELDRALQAKASASTWRVIDIRDPFSFEQQHIPGSVNAPSSQWRSTGSNPGQVPPVAQLARMLGQLGIETQHRVVVVSSGEDALDFGSAARVYWTLKF
;
A
#
# COMPACT_ATOMS: atom_id res chain seq x y z
N MET A 1 10.11 -52.15 36.60
CA MET A 1 10.80 -52.02 35.29
C MET A 1 9.75 -52.03 34.21
N HIS A 2 9.91 -51.15 33.22
CA HIS A 2 9.02 -50.90 32.06
C HIS A 2 7.88 -49.89 32.28
N ASP A 3 8.18 -48.68 31.78
CA ASP A 3 7.37 -47.96 30.77
C ASP A 3 6.96 -46.51 31.11
N GLN A 4 7.95 -45.70 31.51
CA GLN A 4 7.84 -44.23 31.55
C GLN A 4 8.48 -43.58 30.30
N THR A 5 9.11 -44.36 29.42
CA THR A 5 9.87 -43.88 28.26
C THR A 5 9.00 -43.57 27.04
N MET A 6 7.79 -44.14 26.92
CA MET A 6 6.90 -43.90 25.77
C MET A 6 6.00 -42.65 25.88
N ARG A 7 5.96 -41.99 27.04
CA ARG A 7 5.17 -40.75 27.22
C ARG A 7 5.90 -39.47 26.81
N PHE A 8 7.22 -39.52 26.63
CA PHE A 8 8.00 -38.36 26.19
C PHE A 8 8.01 -38.15 24.67
N PHE A 9 7.59 -39.14 23.87
CA PHE A 9 7.62 -39.04 22.41
C PHE A 9 6.39 -38.36 21.77
N ILE A 10 5.29 -38.15 22.50
CA ILE A 10 4.05 -37.60 21.92
C ILE A 10 3.92 -36.08 22.10
N VAL A 11 4.66 -35.46 23.02
CA VAL A 11 4.52 -34.02 23.29
C VAL A 11 5.40 -33.14 22.37
N PHE A 12 6.35 -33.72 21.63
CA PHE A 12 7.26 -32.95 20.78
C PHE A 12 6.72 -32.63 19.37
N LEU A 13 5.59 -33.22 18.96
CA LEU A 13 5.00 -33.02 17.62
C LEU A 13 3.91 -31.94 17.56
N LEU A 14 3.57 -31.28 18.68
CA LEU A 14 2.54 -30.23 18.76
C LEU A 14 3.11 -28.82 18.96
N GLN A 15 4.39 -28.62 18.64
CA GLN A 15 5.07 -27.31 18.61
C GLN A 15 5.34 -26.80 17.19
N LEU A 16 4.71 -27.38 16.15
CA LEU A 16 4.53 -26.70 14.86
C LEU A 16 3.41 -25.63 14.97
N GLY A 17 3.51 -24.78 15.99
CA GLY A 17 2.65 -23.63 16.14
C GLY A 17 3.08 -22.55 15.16
N LEU A 18 2.45 -22.54 13.99
CA LEU A 18 2.17 -21.36 13.17
C LEU A 18 3.30 -20.30 13.19
N ALA A 19 4.39 -20.59 12.46
CA ALA A 19 5.14 -19.49 11.88
C ALA A 19 4.23 -18.83 10.83
N SER A 20 3.34 -17.94 11.28
CA SER A 20 2.71 -16.98 10.40
C SER A 20 3.85 -16.16 9.83
N TRP A 21 4.26 -16.49 8.61
CA TRP A 21 5.08 -15.61 7.81
C TRP A 21 4.28 -14.32 7.67
N VAL A 22 4.55 -13.36 8.56
CA VAL A 22 4.13 -11.99 8.36
C VAL A 22 4.93 -11.52 7.15
N HIS A 23 4.40 -11.78 5.96
CA HIS A 23 4.85 -11.09 4.77
C HIS A 23 4.54 -9.63 5.02
N ALA A 24 5.57 -8.86 5.39
CA ALA A 24 5.52 -7.43 5.23
C ALA A 24 5.07 -7.18 3.79
N ALA A 25 3.96 -6.47 3.61
CA ALA A 25 3.52 -6.11 2.28
C ALA A 25 4.70 -5.41 1.60
N GLY A 26 5.17 -6.00 0.50
CA GLY A 26 6.27 -5.42 -0.27
C GLY A 26 5.93 -3.99 -0.69
N ALA A 27 6.95 -3.16 -0.88
CA ALA A 27 6.76 -1.80 -1.38
C ALA A 27 6.22 -1.75 -2.82
N LEU A 28 6.23 -2.90 -3.52
CA LEU A 28 5.76 -3.07 -4.88
C LEU A 28 4.68 -4.16 -4.93
N ILE A 29 3.73 -3.97 -5.84
CA ILE A 29 2.68 -4.94 -6.17
C ILE A 29 2.64 -5.07 -7.70
N SER A 30 2.51 -6.29 -8.22
CA SER A 30 2.35 -6.48 -9.67
C SER A 30 0.94 -6.08 -10.13
N PRO A 31 0.75 -5.72 -11.41
CA PRO A 31 -0.58 -5.44 -11.95
C PRO A 31 -1.56 -6.62 -11.75
N GLN A 32 -1.10 -7.86 -11.92
CA GLN A 32 -1.92 -9.06 -11.76
C GLN A 32 -2.31 -9.33 -10.30
N GLU A 33 -1.45 -8.97 -9.33
CA GLU A 33 -1.79 -9.04 -7.91
C GLU A 33 -2.78 -7.94 -7.52
N LEU A 34 -2.60 -6.72 -8.04
CA LEU A 34 -3.51 -5.61 -7.80
C LEU A 34 -4.91 -5.92 -8.36
N ASP A 35 -5.01 -6.40 -9.60
CA ASP A 35 -6.30 -6.78 -10.20
C ASP A 35 -7.01 -7.84 -9.35
N ARG A 36 -6.32 -8.94 -8.99
CA ARG A 36 -6.87 -9.96 -8.09
C ARG A 36 -7.33 -9.39 -6.75
N ALA A 37 -6.58 -8.44 -6.19
CA ALA A 37 -6.91 -7.80 -4.93
C ALA A 37 -8.17 -6.91 -5.03
N LEU A 38 -8.35 -6.21 -6.14
CA LEU A 38 -9.52 -5.37 -6.40
C LEU A 38 -10.78 -6.19 -6.71
N GLN A 39 -10.65 -7.32 -7.39
CA GLN A 39 -11.79 -8.21 -7.72
C GLN A 39 -12.29 -9.02 -6.51
N ALA A 40 -11.47 -9.20 -5.48
CA ALA A 40 -11.88 -9.92 -4.28
C ALA A 40 -12.93 -9.11 -3.49
N LYS A 41 -14.17 -9.60 -3.43
CA LYS A 41 -15.33 -8.90 -2.84
C LYS A 41 -15.13 -8.43 -1.38
N ALA A 42 -14.35 -9.17 -0.59
CA ALA A 42 -13.99 -8.79 0.79
C ALA A 42 -12.88 -7.72 0.87
N SER A 43 -12.18 -7.47 -0.24
CA SER A 43 -10.99 -6.62 -0.31
C SER A 43 -11.26 -5.27 -0.98
N ALA A 44 -12.32 -5.15 -1.79
CA ALA A 44 -12.64 -3.89 -2.48
C ALA A 44 -12.82 -2.70 -1.52
N SER A 45 -13.28 -2.93 -0.28
CA SER A 45 -13.37 -1.90 0.77
C SER A 45 -12.04 -1.60 1.47
N THR A 46 -11.01 -2.41 1.24
CA THR A 46 -9.72 -2.33 1.94
C THR A 46 -8.63 -1.72 1.05
N TRP A 47 -8.70 -1.89 -0.27
CA TRP A 47 -7.69 -1.34 -1.19
C TRP A 47 -8.09 0.03 -1.73
N ARG A 48 -7.13 0.94 -1.83
CA ARG A 48 -7.32 2.25 -2.47
C ARG A 48 -6.20 2.51 -3.45
N VAL A 49 -6.57 2.90 -4.66
CA VAL A 49 -5.61 3.23 -5.72
C VAL A 49 -5.57 4.74 -5.86
N ILE A 50 -4.39 5.32 -5.70
CA ILE A 50 -4.12 6.73 -5.96
C ILE A 50 -3.34 6.82 -7.26
N ASP A 51 -3.92 7.49 -8.24
CA ASP A 51 -3.24 7.83 -9.48
C ASP A 51 -2.60 9.22 -9.34
N ILE A 52 -1.27 9.28 -9.50
CA ILE A 52 -0.49 10.51 -9.30
C ILE A 52 -0.18 11.26 -10.60
N ARG A 53 -0.73 10.78 -11.72
CA ARG A 53 -0.66 11.48 -13.02
C ARG A 53 -1.48 12.76 -12.98
N ASP A 54 -1.28 13.61 -13.98
CA ASP A 54 -2.09 14.81 -14.15
C ASP A 54 -3.57 14.46 -14.41
N PRO A 55 -4.51 15.39 -14.13
CA PRO A 55 -5.94 15.12 -14.28
C PRO A 55 -6.37 14.73 -15.70
N PHE A 56 -5.72 15.28 -16.74
CA PHE A 56 -6.09 14.98 -18.12
C PHE A 56 -5.70 13.55 -18.49
N SER A 57 -4.52 13.09 -18.08
CA SER A 57 -4.11 11.68 -18.25
C SER A 57 -5.01 10.70 -17.48
N PHE A 58 -5.46 11.09 -16.27
CA PHE A 58 -6.39 10.30 -15.47
C PHE A 58 -7.77 10.21 -16.12
N GLU A 59 -8.34 11.33 -16.59
CA GLU A 59 -9.66 11.38 -17.22
C GLU A 59 -9.73 10.56 -18.51
N GLN A 60 -8.66 10.51 -19.29
CA GLN A 60 -8.60 9.69 -20.50
C GLN A 60 -8.71 8.19 -20.19
N GLN A 61 -8.02 7.71 -19.15
CA GLN A 61 -8.07 6.33 -18.69
C GLN A 61 -7.46 6.19 -17.30
N HIS A 62 -8.09 5.40 -16.44
CA HIS A 62 -7.60 5.10 -15.10
C HIS A 62 -8.14 3.75 -14.62
N ILE A 63 -7.56 3.23 -13.54
CA ILE A 63 -8.05 2.01 -12.90
C ILE A 63 -9.43 2.30 -12.28
N PRO A 64 -10.48 1.53 -12.57
CA PRO A 64 -11.81 1.77 -12.00
C PRO A 64 -11.78 1.87 -10.46
N GLY A 65 -12.39 2.93 -9.91
CA GLY A 65 -12.42 3.19 -8.48
C GLY A 65 -11.13 3.83 -7.91
N SER A 66 -10.13 4.10 -8.73
CA SER A 66 -8.98 4.93 -8.32
C SER A 66 -9.37 6.40 -8.13
N VAL A 67 -8.58 7.11 -7.33
CA VAL A 67 -8.71 8.55 -7.09
C VAL A 67 -7.48 9.27 -7.64
N ASN A 68 -7.68 10.45 -8.23
CA ASN A 68 -6.57 11.27 -8.74
C ASN A 68 -6.01 12.18 -7.64
N ALA A 69 -4.69 12.12 -7.42
CA ALA A 69 -3.96 13.04 -6.55
C ALA A 69 -2.59 13.31 -7.17
N PRO A 70 -2.48 14.28 -8.10
CA PRO A 70 -1.28 14.55 -8.87
C PRO A 70 -0.03 14.72 -7.98
N SER A 71 1.13 14.27 -8.48
CA SER A 71 2.39 14.24 -7.71
C SER A 71 2.81 15.58 -7.08
N SER A 72 2.34 16.71 -7.63
CA SER A 72 2.57 18.06 -7.09
C SER A 72 1.84 18.32 -5.77
N GLN A 73 0.70 17.67 -5.52
CA GLN A 73 -0.08 17.85 -4.28
C GLN A 73 0.61 17.26 -3.05
N TRP A 74 1.58 16.36 -3.25
CA TRP A 74 2.32 15.66 -2.21
C TRP A 74 3.56 16.42 -1.73
N ARG A 75 3.72 17.68 -2.16
CA ARG A 75 4.84 18.56 -1.85
C ARG A 75 4.31 19.87 -1.30
N SER A 76 5.05 20.48 -0.38
CA SER A 76 4.78 21.84 0.09
C SER A 76 5.13 22.86 -0.99
N THR A 77 4.40 23.97 -1.06
CA THR A 77 4.64 25.08 -2.01
C THR A 77 5.77 26.04 -1.56
N GLY A 78 6.54 25.66 -0.53
CA GLY A 78 7.64 26.45 -0.01
C GLY A 78 8.90 26.42 -0.88
N SER A 79 9.97 27.07 -0.39
CA SER A 79 11.27 27.15 -1.06
C SER A 79 11.96 25.79 -1.25
N ASN A 80 11.56 24.76 -0.50
CA ASN A 80 12.06 23.41 -0.64
C ASN A 80 11.05 22.53 -1.38
N PRO A 81 11.29 22.20 -2.67
CA PRO A 81 10.38 21.36 -3.46
C PRO A 81 10.29 19.91 -2.95
N GLY A 82 11.20 19.48 -2.08
CA GLY A 82 11.18 18.17 -1.42
C GLY A 82 10.39 18.15 -0.11
N GLN A 83 9.93 19.29 0.40
CA GLN A 83 9.29 19.37 1.72
C GLN A 83 7.93 18.66 1.73
N VAL A 84 7.73 17.77 2.71
CA VAL A 84 6.43 17.12 2.95
C VAL A 84 5.42 18.16 3.43
N PRO A 85 4.15 18.13 2.99
CA PRO A 85 3.10 18.95 3.57
C PRO A 85 2.98 18.74 5.09
N PRO A 86 2.54 19.74 5.88
CA PRO A 86 2.22 19.55 7.29
C PRO A 86 1.22 18.39 7.49
N VAL A 87 1.40 17.61 8.56
CA VAL A 87 0.56 16.42 8.84
C VAL A 87 -0.94 16.72 8.79
N ALA A 88 -1.38 17.86 9.34
CA ALA A 88 -2.79 18.26 9.30
C ALA A 88 -3.30 18.53 7.87
N GLN A 89 -2.46 19.06 6.99
CA GLN A 89 -2.81 19.23 5.58
C GLN A 89 -2.88 17.89 4.85
N LEU A 90 -1.90 17.01 5.08
CA LEU A 90 -1.89 15.67 4.52
C LEU A 90 -3.12 14.86 4.96
N ALA A 91 -3.44 14.86 6.26
CA ALA A 91 -4.61 14.18 6.80
C ALA A 91 -5.92 14.67 6.19
N ARG A 92 -6.07 15.99 5.99
CA ARG A 92 -7.25 16.56 5.31
C ARG A 92 -7.33 16.12 3.85
N MET A 93 -6.22 16.15 3.12
CA MET A 93 -6.17 15.70 1.73
C MET A 93 -6.55 14.22 1.62
N LEU A 94 -5.96 13.35 2.45
CA LEU A 94 -6.29 11.93 2.48
C LEU A 94 -7.77 11.69 2.82
N GLY A 95 -8.32 12.43 3.79
CA GLY A 95 -9.74 12.36 4.13
C GLY A 95 -10.67 12.78 2.97
N GLN A 96 -10.31 13.82 2.21
CA GLN A 96 -11.06 14.23 1.01
C GLN A 96 -11.03 13.18 -0.11
N LEU A 97 -9.93 12.42 -0.20
CA LEU A 97 -9.80 11.26 -1.09
C LEU A 97 -10.52 10.01 -0.54
N GLY A 98 -11.14 10.12 0.64
CA GLY A 98 -11.80 9.05 1.38
C GLY A 98 -10.84 7.98 1.90
N ILE A 99 -9.54 8.27 1.99
CA ILE A 99 -8.52 7.37 2.49
C ILE A 99 -8.50 7.43 4.02
N GLU A 100 -8.47 6.26 4.62
CA GLU A 100 -8.52 6.01 6.06
C GLU A 100 -7.41 5.03 6.44
N THR A 101 -7.06 4.96 7.72
CA THR A 101 -5.89 4.23 8.23
C THR A 101 -5.89 2.73 7.98
N GLN A 102 -7.06 2.12 7.80
CA GLN A 102 -7.21 0.69 7.48
C GLN A 102 -7.02 0.37 6.01
N HIS A 103 -6.99 1.38 5.14
CA HIS A 103 -6.85 1.16 3.71
C HIS A 103 -5.42 0.76 3.35
N ARG A 104 -5.29 -0.26 2.49
CA ARG A 104 -4.06 -0.59 1.77
C ARG A 104 -3.97 0.28 0.53
N VAL A 105 -3.10 1.28 0.59
CA VAL A 105 -2.95 2.25 -0.50
C VAL A 105 -1.93 1.77 -1.53
N VAL A 106 -2.30 1.85 -2.80
CA VAL A 106 -1.44 1.59 -3.95
C VAL A 106 -1.29 2.88 -4.74
N VAL A 107 -0.05 3.28 -5.00
CA VAL A 107 0.29 4.48 -5.78
C VAL A 107 0.59 4.05 -7.21
N VAL A 108 -0.07 4.68 -8.18
CA VAL A 108 0.07 4.39 -9.61
C VAL A 108 0.52 5.64 -10.34
N SER A 109 1.49 5.46 -11.24
CA SER A 109 2.05 6.48 -12.13
C SER A 109 2.11 5.95 -13.57
N SER A 110 2.68 6.69 -14.52
CA SER A 110 2.73 6.25 -15.93
C SER A 110 3.75 5.12 -16.19
N GLY A 111 4.77 5.01 -15.33
CA GLY A 111 5.85 4.04 -15.45
C GLY A 111 6.85 4.38 -16.58
N GLU A 112 6.86 5.64 -17.05
CA GLU A 112 7.60 6.05 -18.25
C GLU A 112 9.13 6.06 -18.04
N ASP A 113 9.60 6.57 -16.91
CA ASP A 113 11.02 6.71 -16.62
C ASP A 113 11.34 6.72 -15.12
N ALA A 114 12.62 6.95 -14.79
CA ALA A 114 13.09 6.99 -13.41
C ALA A 114 12.54 8.19 -12.60
N LEU A 115 12.18 9.30 -13.26
CA LEU A 115 11.61 10.48 -12.60
C LEU A 115 10.13 10.25 -12.24
N ASP A 116 9.38 9.61 -13.14
CA ASP A 116 8.02 9.16 -12.87
C ASP A 116 7.99 8.15 -11.71
N PHE A 117 8.84 7.13 -11.76
CA PHE A 117 8.98 6.18 -10.65
C PHE A 117 9.40 6.86 -9.34
N GLY A 118 10.32 7.84 -9.42
CA GLY A 118 10.73 8.65 -8.27
C GLY A 118 9.57 9.43 -7.64
N SER A 119 8.62 9.88 -8.45
CA SER A 119 7.39 10.53 -7.96
C SER A 119 6.49 9.55 -7.22
N ALA A 120 6.30 8.33 -7.74
CA ALA A 120 5.54 7.29 -7.04
C ALA A 120 6.20 6.88 -5.71
N ALA A 121 7.53 6.68 -5.72
CA ALA A 121 8.30 6.37 -4.53
C ALA A 121 8.21 7.48 -3.47
N ARG A 122 8.22 8.75 -3.88
CA ARG A 122 8.07 9.90 -2.95
C ARG A 122 6.72 9.94 -2.27
N VAL A 123 5.64 9.63 -3.00
CA VAL A 123 4.29 9.53 -2.45
C VAL A 123 4.18 8.35 -1.49
N TYR A 124 4.69 7.17 -1.88
CA TYR A 124 4.79 6.02 -0.98
C TYR A 124 5.49 6.36 0.34
N TRP A 125 6.64 7.05 0.27
CA TRP A 125 7.38 7.43 1.47
C TRP A 125 6.61 8.40 2.37
N THR A 126 5.81 9.30 1.78
CA THR A 126 4.94 10.24 2.53
C THR A 126 3.80 9.53 3.23
N LEU A 127 3.30 8.43 2.67
CA LEU A 127 2.22 7.65 3.28
C LEU A 127 2.73 6.71 4.38
N LYS A 128 3.99 6.31 4.29
CA LYS A 128 4.60 5.35 5.22
C LYS A 128 4.98 5.96 6.58
N PHE A 129 5.29 7.25 6.62
CA PHE A 129 5.85 7.96 7.78
C PHE A 129 5.04 9.22 8.10
#